data_AF-A0A1H2XPT9-F1
#
_entry.id   AF-A0A1H2XPT9-F1
#
_cell.length_a   1.000
_cell.length_b   1.000
_cell.length_c   1.000
_cell.angle_alpha   90.00
_cell.angle_beta   90.00
_cell.angle_gamma   90.00
#
_symmetry.space_group_name_H-M   'P 1'
#
loop_
_entity.id
_entity.type
_entity.pdbx_description
1 polymer ?
#
loop_
_entity_poly.entity_id
_entity_poly.type
_entity_poly.pdbx_seq_one_letter_code
_entity_poly.pdbx_strand_id
1 'polypeptide(L)'
;MVENIKFKGASKSEITLYIFLGESLCAVQSLEDALSHSIVIKQTEPDEKNKADNLLKEHRKFTLGKAIGIIKNESLLPKPLEIEMSKLLTERNWLIHKSITDNKNDLKSDLYFNNLFERIKALSQKARTLQVLIEQDLIEYSEKKGIDMSKVKNAMNKHYGWPK
;
A
#
# COMPACT_ATOMS: atom_id res chain seq x y z
N MET A 1 35.51 14.35 -24.15
CA MET A 1 35.39 14.46 -22.68
C MET A 1 34.28 15.44 -22.38
N VAL A 2 33.21 15.03 -21.70
CA VAL A 2 32.21 16.00 -21.21
C VAL A 2 32.76 16.52 -19.89
N GLU A 3 33.51 17.61 -19.95
CA GLU A 3 34.08 18.25 -18.77
C GLU A 3 32.97 18.94 -17.94
N ASN A 4 32.94 18.58 -16.65
CA ASN A 4 32.27 19.26 -15.53
C ASN A 4 30.75 19.51 -15.64
N ILE A 5 29.95 18.43 -15.63
CA ILE A 5 28.53 18.52 -15.26
C ILE A 5 28.42 18.87 -13.77
N LYS A 6 27.99 20.09 -13.44
CA LYS A 6 27.64 20.50 -12.07
C LYS A 6 26.17 20.20 -11.80
N PHE A 7 25.89 19.31 -10.86
CA PHE A 7 24.53 19.04 -10.39
C PHE A 7 24.14 20.06 -9.31
N LYS A 8 22.95 20.65 -9.45
CA LYS A 8 22.36 21.50 -8.42
C LYS A 8 21.87 20.61 -7.26
N GLY A 9 22.17 20.99 -6.02
CA GLY A 9 21.56 20.37 -4.85
C GLY A 9 20.05 20.59 -4.79
N ALA A 10 19.33 19.64 -4.18
CA ALA A 10 17.89 19.77 -3.97
C ALA A 10 17.58 20.93 -3.03
N SER A 11 16.57 21.73 -3.40
CA SER A 11 15.94 22.73 -2.53
C SER A 11 15.16 22.07 -1.39
N LYS A 12 14.77 22.87 -0.39
CA LYS A 12 13.94 22.39 0.72
C LYS A 12 12.61 21.80 0.23
N SER A 13 11.97 22.40 -0.77
CA SER A 13 10.71 21.89 -1.34
C SER A 13 10.90 20.56 -2.06
N GLU A 14 12.00 20.39 -2.80
CA GLU A 14 12.36 19.12 -3.44
C GLU A 14 12.65 18.02 -2.40
N ILE A 15 13.37 18.35 -1.32
CA ILE A 15 13.61 17.42 -0.21
C ILE A 15 12.28 16.98 0.42
N THR A 16 11.39 17.92 0.72
CA THR A 16 10.05 17.62 1.25
C THR A 16 9.24 16.74 0.30
N LEU A 17 9.32 16.99 -1.01
CA LEU A 17 8.68 16.15 -2.02
C LEU A 17 9.20 14.72 -1.97
N TYR A 18 10.52 14.54 -1.93
CA TYR A 18 11.14 13.21 -1.89
C TYR A 18 10.74 12.44 -0.63
N ILE A 19 10.62 13.13 0.51
CA ILE A 19 10.13 12.54 1.76
C ILE A 19 8.70 12.03 1.56
N PHE A 20 7.77 12.86 1.09
CA PHE A 20 6.38 12.43 0.92
C PHE A 20 6.23 11.32 -0.14
N LEU A 21 6.99 11.37 -1.23
CA LEU A 21 7.02 10.30 -2.22
C LEU A 21 7.50 8.98 -1.60
N GLY A 22 8.57 9.04 -0.80
CA GLY A 22 9.10 7.88 -0.09
C GLY A 22 8.11 7.32 0.93
N GLU A 23 7.48 8.18 1.74
CA GLU A 23 6.44 7.76 2.69
C GLU A 23 5.26 7.08 1.99
N SER A 24 4.83 7.62 0.85
CA SER A 24 3.73 7.06 0.05
C SER A 24 4.10 5.72 -0.56
N LEU A 25 5.31 5.60 -1.09
CA LEU A 25 5.84 4.34 -1.60
C LEU A 25 5.88 3.27 -0.49
N CYS A 26 6.41 3.60 0.68
CA CYS A 26 6.44 2.67 1.82
C CYS A 26 5.03 2.25 2.24
N ALA A 27 4.08 3.19 2.34
CA ALA A 27 2.70 2.87 2.70
C ALA A 27 2.03 1.93 1.68
N VAL A 28 2.25 2.16 0.38
CA VAL A 28 1.76 1.30 -0.69
C VAL A 28 2.39 -0.09 -0.62
N GLN A 29 3.70 -0.19 -0.40
CA GLN A 29 4.39 -1.48 -0.32
C GLN A 29 3.99 -2.29 0.91
N SER A 30 3.77 -1.65 2.06
CA SER A 30 3.21 -2.32 3.24
C SER A 30 1.81 -2.87 2.98
N LEU A 31 0.99 -2.11 2.25
CA LEU A 31 -0.32 -2.57 1.80
C LEU A 31 -0.21 -3.76 0.83
N GLU A 32 0.72 -3.72 -0.13
CA GLU A 32 0.99 -4.83 -1.06
C GLU A 32 1.36 -6.12 -0.31
N ASP A 33 2.19 -6.02 0.74
CA ASP A 33 2.56 -7.17 1.57
C ASP A 33 1.38 -7.69 2.42
N ALA A 34 0.59 -6.79 3.03
CA ALA A 34 -0.61 -7.19 3.77
C ALA A 34 -1.62 -7.90 2.86
N LEU A 35 -1.79 -7.41 1.63
CA LEU A 35 -2.64 -8.02 0.62
C LEU A 35 -2.14 -9.41 0.24
N SER A 36 -0.83 -9.57 0.08
CA SER A 36 -0.20 -10.86 -0.23
C SER A 36 -0.46 -11.89 0.86
N HIS A 37 -0.34 -11.51 2.14
CA HIS A 37 -0.67 -12.38 3.26
C HIS A 37 -2.16 -12.75 3.27
N SER A 38 -3.04 -11.78 3.05
CA SER A 38 -4.48 -12.02 3.01
C SER A 38 -4.85 -13.04 1.92
N ILE A 39 -4.29 -12.89 0.72
CA ILE A 39 -4.49 -13.85 -0.37
C ILE A 39 -4.03 -15.25 0.04
N VAL A 40 -2.79 -15.37 0.52
CA VAL A 40 -2.20 -16.67 0.88
C VAL A 40 -3.02 -17.37 1.94
N ILE A 41 -3.36 -16.68 3.03
CA ILE A 41 -4.13 -17.27 4.13
C ILE A 41 -5.51 -17.72 3.66
N LYS A 42 -6.16 -16.98 2.76
CA LYS A 42 -7.48 -17.36 2.24
C LYS A 42 -7.44 -18.47 1.18
N GLN A 43 -6.26 -18.77 0.62
CA GLN A 43 -6.04 -19.83 -0.37
C GLN A 43 -5.49 -21.14 0.23
N THR A 44 -5.20 -21.15 1.54
CA THR A 44 -4.60 -22.30 2.23
C THR A 44 -5.37 -22.66 3.48
N GLU A 45 -5.25 -23.91 3.92
CA GLU A 45 -5.78 -24.35 5.20
C GLU A 45 -4.72 -24.26 6.33
N PRO A 46 -5.11 -24.22 7.62
CA PRO A 46 -4.20 -23.99 8.74
C PRO A 46 -3.04 -25.00 8.88
N ASP A 47 -3.21 -26.23 8.41
CA ASP A 47 -2.21 -27.29 8.41
C ASP A 47 -1.24 -27.23 7.20
N GLU A 48 -1.54 -26.39 6.20
CA GLU A 48 -0.75 -26.25 4.96
C GLU A 48 0.40 -25.22 5.05
N LYS A 49 1.04 -25.06 6.22
CA LYS A 49 2.04 -23.99 6.45
C LYS A 49 3.12 -23.91 5.37
N ASN A 50 3.72 -25.04 4.96
CA ASN A 50 4.80 -25.04 3.97
C ASN A 50 4.33 -24.53 2.59
N LYS A 51 3.09 -24.85 2.21
CA LYS A 51 2.46 -24.36 0.99
C LYS A 51 2.19 -22.86 1.11
N ALA A 52 1.66 -22.40 2.24
CA ALA A 52 1.45 -20.98 2.52
C ALA A 52 2.77 -20.17 2.44
N ASP A 53 3.84 -20.66 3.07
CA ASP A 53 5.16 -20.01 3.03
C ASP A 53 5.73 -19.90 1.61
N ASN A 54 5.53 -20.94 0.78
CA ASN A 54 5.97 -20.92 -0.61
C ASN A 54 5.12 -19.99 -1.48
N LEU A 55 3.79 -19.99 -1.31
CA LEU A 55 2.90 -19.06 -2.00
C LEU A 55 3.22 -17.61 -1.63
N LEU A 56 3.46 -17.33 -0.35
CA LEU A 56 3.80 -15.98 0.11
C LEU A 56 5.09 -15.45 -0.52
N LYS A 57 6.12 -16.28 -0.66
CA LYS A 57 7.37 -15.89 -1.36
C LYS A 57 7.13 -15.50 -2.81
N GLU A 58 6.22 -16.17 -3.50
CA GLU A 58 5.85 -15.82 -4.88
C GLU A 58 4.98 -14.56 -4.91
N HIS A 59 4.00 -14.44 -4.01
CA HIS A 59 3.06 -13.32 -3.98
C HIS A 59 3.75 -12.00 -3.61
N ARG A 60 4.79 -12.03 -2.78
CA ARG A 60 5.62 -10.85 -2.47
C ARG A 60 6.35 -10.26 -3.68
N LYS A 61 6.46 -11.00 -4.79
CA LYS A 61 6.99 -10.47 -6.06
C LYS A 61 5.92 -9.74 -6.87
N PHE A 62 4.66 -9.81 -6.46
CA PHE A 62 3.56 -9.22 -7.21
C PHE A 62 3.45 -7.74 -6.91
N THR A 63 3.20 -6.98 -7.96
CA THR A 63 2.82 -5.57 -7.82
C THR A 63 1.36 -5.49 -7.32
N LEU A 64 0.97 -4.37 -6.69
CA LEU A 64 -0.41 -4.11 -6.25
C LEU A 64 -1.47 -4.47 -7.29
N GLY A 65 -1.23 -4.09 -8.56
CA GLY A 65 -2.17 -4.38 -9.65
C GLY A 65 -2.38 -5.87 -9.88
N LYS A 66 -1.31 -6.68 -9.80
CA LYS A 66 -1.39 -8.13 -9.94
C LYS A 66 -2.10 -8.76 -8.75
N ALA A 67 -1.78 -8.34 -7.53
CA ALA A 67 -2.43 -8.83 -6.31
C ALA A 67 -3.94 -8.48 -6.27
N ILE A 68 -4.32 -7.27 -6.68
CA ILE A 68 -5.74 -6.89 -6.84
C ILE A 68 -6.45 -7.74 -7.90
N GLY A 69 -5.75 -8.07 -9.00
CA GLY A 69 -6.29 -8.95 -10.03
C GLY A 69 -6.67 -10.33 -9.48
N ILE A 70 -5.79 -10.92 -8.67
CA ILE A 70 -6.04 -12.21 -8.01
C ILE A 70 -7.27 -12.13 -7.11
N ILE A 71 -7.33 -11.12 -6.24
CA ILE A 71 -8.44 -10.94 -5.30
C ILE A 71 -9.78 -10.84 -6.00
N LYS A 72 -9.84 -10.08 -7.10
CA LYS A 72 -11.09 -9.93 -7.87
C LYS A 72 -11.52 -11.22 -8.54
N ASN A 73 -10.55 -11.95 -9.13
CA ASN A 73 -10.85 -13.19 -9.84
C ASN A 73 -11.35 -14.27 -8.88
N GLU A 74 -10.81 -14.30 -7.67
CA GLU A 74 -11.13 -15.31 -6.66
C GLU A 74 -12.15 -14.81 -5.61
N SER A 75 -12.62 -13.56 -5.73
CA SER A 75 -13.57 -12.93 -4.80
C SER A 75 -13.11 -13.00 -3.33
N LEU A 76 -11.82 -12.75 -3.08
CA LEU A 76 -11.20 -12.95 -1.77
C LEU A 76 -11.46 -11.82 -0.77
N LEU A 77 -11.95 -10.67 -1.21
CA LEU A 77 -12.27 -9.53 -0.33
C LEU A 77 -13.75 -9.12 -0.46
N PRO A 78 -14.33 -8.50 0.58
CA PRO A 78 -15.63 -7.86 0.47
C PRO A 78 -15.67 -6.84 -0.67
N LYS A 79 -16.77 -6.80 -1.42
CA LYS A 79 -16.90 -5.92 -2.60
C LYS A 79 -16.57 -4.45 -2.34
N PRO A 80 -17.00 -3.83 -1.22
CA PRO A 80 -16.62 -2.44 -0.92
C PRO A 80 -15.10 -2.25 -0.83
N LEU A 81 -14.39 -3.21 -0.22
CA LEU A 81 -12.94 -3.14 -0.07
C LEU A 81 -12.24 -3.30 -1.43
N GLU A 82 -12.71 -4.20 -2.30
CA GLU A 82 -12.19 -4.33 -3.67
C GLU A 82 -12.31 -3.03 -4.50
N ILE A 83 -13.43 -2.31 -4.33
CA ILE A 83 -13.66 -1.03 -5.02
C ILE A 83 -12.64 0.00 -4.55
N GLU A 84 -12.43 0.11 -3.24
CA GLU A 84 -11.46 1.06 -2.69
C GLU A 84 -10.02 0.71 -3.05
N MET A 85 -9.67 -0.57 -3.09
CA MET A 85 -8.37 -1.04 -3.60
C MET A 85 -8.16 -0.67 -5.08
N SER A 86 -9.22 -0.77 -5.89
CA SER A 86 -9.16 -0.38 -7.31
C SER A 86 -8.96 1.12 -7.50
N LYS A 87 -9.60 1.95 -6.66
CA LYS A 87 -9.36 3.40 -6.67
C LYS A 87 -7.92 3.72 -6.27
N LEU A 88 -7.40 3.06 -5.24
CA LEU A 88 -6.00 3.23 -4.82
C LEU A 88 -5.02 2.83 -5.92
N LEU A 89 -5.29 1.77 -6.68
CA LEU A 89 -4.43 1.34 -7.78
C LEU A 89 -4.25 2.43 -8.83
N THR A 90 -5.31 3.17 -9.16
CA THR A 90 -5.25 4.32 -10.08
C THR A 90 -4.30 5.39 -9.55
N GLU A 91 -4.45 5.76 -8.27
CA GLU A 91 -3.59 6.77 -7.63
C GLU A 91 -2.14 6.32 -7.49
N ARG A 92 -1.91 5.05 -7.17
CA ARG A 92 -0.58 4.45 -7.12
C ARG A 92 0.07 4.45 -8.49
N ASN A 93 -0.65 4.11 -9.56
CA ASN A 93 -0.11 4.17 -10.91
C ASN A 93 0.23 5.61 -11.31
N TRP A 94 -0.59 6.58 -10.91
CA TRP A 94 -0.24 7.99 -11.07
C TRP A 94 1.04 8.35 -10.27
N LEU A 95 1.16 7.92 -9.02
CA LEU A 95 2.35 8.18 -8.19
C LEU A 95 3.64 7.72 -8.88
N ILE A 96 3.64 6.49 -9.41
CA ILE A 96 4.84 5.87 -10.00
C ILE A 96 5.15 6.42 -11.39
N HIS A 97 4.13 6.66 -12.23
CA HIS A 97 4.35 6.94 -13.64
C HIS A 97 4.25 8.42 -13.99
N LYS A 98 3.60 9.23 -13.16
CA LYS A 98 3.09 10.55 -13.56
C LYS A 98 3.32 11.68 -12.56
N SER A 99 3.55 11.38 -11.27
CA SER A 99 3.64 12.39 -10.19
C SER A 99 4.62 13.53 -10.44
N ILE A 100 5.74 13.24 -11.10
CA ILE A 100 6.77 14.23 -11.46
C ILE A 100 6.59 14.76 -12.89
N THR A 101 6.07 13.94 -13.80
CA THR A 101 6.10 14.23 -15.24
C THR A 101 4.88 14.96 -15.76
N ASP A 102 3.71 14.81 -15.12
CA ASP A 102 2.45 15.36 -15.63
C ASP A 102 2.46 16.89 -15.75
N ASN A 103 3.28 17.61 -14.96
CA ASN A 103 3.35 19.08 -15.00
C ASN A 103 4.79 19.59 -14.72
N LYS A 104 5.76 19.14 -15.52
CA LYS A 104 7.18 19.49 -15.33
C LYS A 104 7.46 21.00 -15.30
N ASN A 105 6.63 21.79 -15.99
CA ASN A 105 6.80 23.24 -16.09
C ASN A 105 6.33 23.99 -14.83
N ASP A 106 5.47 23.39 -14.01
CA ASP A 106 4.84 24.01 -12.85
C ASP A 106 5.50 23.64 -11.51
N LEU A 107 6.50 22.75 -11.55
CA LEU A 107 7.38 22.36 -10.43
C LEU A 107 8.13 23.53 -9.77
N LYS A 108 7.90 24.78 -10.20
CA LYS A 108 8.47 26.00 -9.61
C LYS A 108 7.44 26.82 -8.85
N SER A 109 6.16 26.45 -8.86
CA SER A 109 5.10 27.18 -8.16
C SER A 109 4.75 26.54 -6.82
N ASP A 110 4.59 27.36 -5.79
CA ASP A 110 4.20 26.87 -4.45
C ASP A 110 2.82 26.22 -4.46
N LEU A 111 1.89 26.74 -5.27
CA LEU A 111 0.55 26.17 -5.44
C LEU A 111 0.61 24.73 -5.99
N TYR A 112 1.48 24.48 -6.98
CA TYR A 112 1.67 23.15 -7.53
C TYR A 112 2.22 22.18 -6.49
N PHE A 113 3.27 22.59 -5.75
CA PHE A 113 3.84 21.76 -4.69
C PHE A 113 2.81 21.43 -3.61
N ASN A 114 2.00 22.40 -3.18
CA ASN A 114 0.96 22.14 -2.18
C ASN A 114 -0.06 21.10 -2.68
N ASN A 115 -0.56 21.25 -3.90
CA ASN A 115 -1.51 20.28 -4.48
C ASN A 115 -0.89 18.88 -4.63
N LEU A 116 0.38 18.82 -5.05
CA LEU A 116 1.13 17.58 -5.18
C LEU A 116 1.31 16.91 -3.81
N PHE A 117 1.70 17.66 -2.78
CA PHE A 117 1.86 17.15 -1.41
C PHE A 117 0.55 16.62 -0.85
N GLU A 118 -0.54 17.36 -0.98
CA GLU A 118 -1.84 16.92 -0.46
C GLU A 118 -2.31 15.64 -1.15
N ARG A 119 -2.13 15.52 -2.47
CA ARG A 119 -2.46 14.28 -3.19
C ARG A 119 -1.61 13.09 -2.73
N ILE A 120 -0.29 13.28 -2.57
CA ILE A 120 0.62 12.21 -2.11
C ILE A 120 0.29 11.80 -0.67
N LYS A 121 0.03 12.75 0.23
CA LYS A 121 -0.39 12.46 1.61
C LYS A 121 -1.71 11.70 1.66
N ALA A 122 -2.70 12.13 0.87
CA ALA A 122 -3.98 11.45 0.79
C ALA A 122 -3.82 10.00 0.32
N LEU A 123 -2.93 9.76 -0.65
CA LEU A 123 -2.57 8.41 -1.08
C LEU A 123 -1.94 7.58 0.06
N SER A 124 -0.97 8.15 0.78
CA SER A 124 -0.32 7.47 1.92
C SER A 124 -1.32 7.11 3.02
N GLN A 125 -2.21 8.05 3.37
CA GLN A 125 -3.26 7.82 4.36
C GLN A 125 -4.22 6.73 3.89
N LYS A 126 -4.67 6.80 2.64
CA LYS A 126 -5.58 5.81 2.06
C LYS A 126 -4.97 4.41 2.07
N ALA A 127 -3.69 4.27 1.71
CA ALA A 127 -2.99 3.00 1.73
C ALA A 127 -2.93 2.40 3.15
N ARG A 128 -2.61 3.22 4.16
CA ARG A 128 -2.60 2.79 5.58
C ARG A 128 -3.99 2.39 6.07
N THR A 129 -5.03 3.15 5.72
CA THR A 129 -6.42 2.79 6.07
C THR A 129 -6.81 1.46 5.44
N LEU A 130 -6.47 1.24 4.17
CA LEU A 130 -6.78 -0.02 3.49
C LEU A 130 -6.01 -1.20 4.07
N GLN A 131 -4.76 -0.99 4.52
CA GLN A 131 -3.99 -2.02 5.19
C GLN A 131 -4.71 -2.49 6.45
N VAL A 132 -5.16 -1.55 7.30
CA VAL A 132 -5.93 -1.87 8.52
C VAL A 132 -7.23 -2.62 8.19
N LEU A 133 -7.94 -2.23 7.13
CA LEU A 133 -9.17 -2.91 6.71
C LEU A 133 -8.91 -4.34 6.22
N ILE A 134 -7.79 -4.59 5.54
CA ILE A 134 -7.38 -5.95 5.14
C ILE A 134 -7.02 -6.79 6.36
N GLU A 135 -6.30 -6.23 7.32
CA GLU A 135 -5.94 -6.92 8.57
C GLU A 135 -7.20 -7.30 9.37
N GLN A 136 -8.20 -6.43 9.41
CA GLN A 136 -9.50 -6.70 10.04
C GLN A 136 -10.28 -7.79 9.33
N ASP A 137 -10.41 -7.70 8.00
CA ASP A 137 -11.06 -8.72 7.19
C ASP A 137 -10.38 -10.09 7.36
N LEU A 138 -9.05 -10.12 7.48
CA LEU A 138 -8.29 -11.34 7.73
C LEU A 138 -8.55 -11.92 9.12
N ILE A 139 -8.67 -11.06 10.15
CA ILE A 139 -9.07 -11.47 11.49
C ILE A 139 -10.47 -12.10 11.45
N GLU A 140 -11.46 -11.42 10.85
CA GLU A 140 -12.82 -11.93 10.74
C GLU A 140 -12.88 -13.26 9.99
N TYR A 141 -12.12 -13.39 8.91
CA TYR A 141 -11.98 -14.64 8.16
C TYR A 141 -11.43 -15.77 9.04
N SER A 142 -10.36 -15.50 9.79
CA SER A 142 -9.71 -16.50 10.65
C SER A 142 -10.62 -16.93 11.81
N GLU A 143 -11.37 -16.01 12.40
CA GLU A 143 -12.35 -16.33 13.45
C GLU A 143 -13.49 -17.20 12.93
N LYS A 144 -13.98 -16.95 11.71
CA LYS A 144 -14.99 -17.82 11.05
C LYS A 144 -14.46 -19.25 10.81
N LYS A 145 -13.14 -19.41 10.70
CA LYS A 145 -12.44 -20.71 10.62
C LYS A 145 -12.14 -21.32 11.99
N GLY A 146 -12.58 -20.69 13.09
CA GLY A 146 -12.41 -21.19 14.46
C GLY A 146 -11.05 -20.87 15.10
N ILE A 147 -10.28 -19.95 14.51
CA ILE A 147 -8.98 -19.53 15.05
C ILE A 147 -9.19 -18.40 16.07
N ASP A 148 -8.61 -18.53 17.26
CA ASP A 148 -8.62 -17.45 18.26
C ASP A 148 -7.67 -16.31 17.85
N MET A 149 -8.25 -15.16 17.50
CA MET A 149 -7.52 -13.96 17.09
C MET A 149 -7.36 -12.92 18.21
N SER A 150 -7.69 -13.25 19.47
CA SER A 150 -7.65 -12.31 20.61
C SER A 150 -6.28 -11.65 20.80
N LYS A 151 -5.19 -12.42 20.65
CA LYS A 151 -3.82 -11.90 20.72
C LYS A 151 -3.52 -10.90 19.60
N VAL A 152 -3.98 -11.18 18.38
CA VAL A 152 -3.77 -10.33 17.21
C VAL A 152 -4.58 -9.03 17.35
N LYS A 153 -5.85 -9.13 17.75
CA LYS A 153 -6.70 -7.96 18.06
C LYS A 153 -6.05 -7.05 19.12
N ASN A 154 -5.51 -7.62 20.19
CA ASN A 154 -4.81 -6.86 21.22
C ASN A 154 -3.54 -6.18 20.68
N ALA A 155 -2.77 -6.86 19.83
CA ALA A 155 -1.58 -6.30 19.19
C ALA A 155 -1.93 -5.15 18.23
N MET A 156 -2.96 -5.31 17.40
CA MET A 156 -3.47 -4.25 16.52
C MET A 156 -3.94 -3.03 17.31
N ASN A 157 -4.71 -3.22 18.39
CA ASN A 157 -5.18 -2.12 19.23
C ASN A 157 -4.01 -1.34 19.84
N LYS A 158 -2.95 -2.03 20.28
CA LYS A 158 -1.72 -1.39 20.79
C LYS A 158 -0.96 -0.63 19.71
N HIS A 159 -0.90 -1.16 18.48
CA HIS A 159 -0.15 -0.57 17.38
C HIS A 159 -0.87 0.66 16.79
N TYR A 160 -2.19 0.57 16.57
CA TYR A 160 -2.97 1.62 15.92
C TYR A 160 -3.66 2.59 16.89
N GLY A 161 -3.71 2.29 18.19
CA GLY A 161 -4.25 3.19 19.21
C GLY A 161 -5.76 3.39 19.13
N TRP A 162 -6.53 2.36 18.73
CA TRP A 162 -7.99 2.43 18.71
C TRP A 162 -8.54 2.72 20.11
N PRO A 163 -9.42 3.74 20.28
CA PRO A 163 -10.11 3.91 21.54
C PRO A 163 -10.96 2.66 21.80
N LYS A 164 -10.82 2.10 23.01
CA LYS A 164 -11.66 1.00 23.51
C LYS A 164 -13.12 1.39 23.56
#